data_AF-A0A971L5X5-F1
#
_entry.id   AF-A0A971L5X5-F1
#
_cell.length_a   1.000
_cell.length_b   1.000
_cell.length_c   1.000
_cell.angle_alpha   90.00
_cell.angle_beta   90.00
_cell.angle_gamma   90.00
#
_symmetry.space_group_name_H-M   'P 1'
#
loop_
_entity.id
_entity.type
_entity.pdbx_description
1 polymer ?
#
loop_
_entity_poly.entity_id
_entity_poly.type
_entity_poly.pdbx_seq_one_letter_code
_entity_poly.pdbx_strand_id
1 'polypeptide(L)'
;MSDYVVFTGLGDILLEVAPAFLPIIAVFIFFQFAYLKLPQEKITQILLGLILSFLGLAFFLQGVQISFYPVGEMIGKKLGNMQYRWVAIPIGALLGFVAIIAEPSLRILTYEVEEVSSGYIPQQVLLYTLPIGAALAVALAIIKVLYQIPLLYILIPGYILILLMFK
;
A
#
# COMPACT_ATOMS: atom_id res chain seq x y z
N MET A 1 -15.31 23.21 -20.08
CA MET A 1 -14.98 22.83 -18.69
C MET A 1 -16.27 22.58 -17.90
N SER A 2 -17.10 21.69 -18.40
CA SER A 2 -18.33 21.18 -17.80
C SER A 2 -18.34 19.69 -18.16
N ASP A 3 -18.79 18.83 -17.26
CA ASP A 3 -19.04 17.39 -17.45
C ASP A 3 -18.03 16.41 -16.80
N TYR A 4 -17.17 16.86 -15.88
CA TYR A 4 -16.68 15.94 -14.84
C TYR A 4 -17.78 15.78 -13.80
N VAL A 5 -18.74 14.91 -14.07
CA VAL A 5 -19.64 14.43 -13.02
C VAL A 5 -18.74 13.66 -12.06
N VAL A 6 -18.51 14.22 -10.88
CA VAL A 6 -17.58 13.73 -9.83
C VAL A 6 -17.79 12.24 -9.49
N PHE A 7 -18.98 11.72 -9.79
CA PHE A 7 -19.38 10.33 -9.55
C PHE A 7 -19.31 9.41 -10.78
N THR A 8 -18.79 9.88 -11.91
CA THR A 8 -18.49 9.00 -13.05
C THR A 8 -17.46 7.96 -12.65
N GLY A 9 -17.73 6.69 -12.92
CA GLY A 9 -16.86 5.57 -12.54
C GLY A 9 -16.92 5.14 -11.07
N LEU A 10 -17.78 5.76 -10.23
CA LEU A 10 -17.89 5.38 -8.81
C LEU A 10 -18.29 3.91 -8.64
N GLY A 11 -19.14 3.38 -9.54
CA GLY A 11 -19.50 1.97 -9.55
C GLY A 11 -18.29 1.05 -9.73
N ASP A 12 -17.35 1.43 -10.60
CA ASP A 12 -16.14 0.67 -10.85
C ASP A 12 -15.20 0.69 -9.64
N ILE A 13 -15.06 1.85 -8.98
CA ILE A 13 -14.28 1.95 -7.73
C ILE A 13 -14.90 1.11 -6.63
N LEU A 14 -16.23 1.12 -6.46
CA LEU A 14 -16.89 0.26 -5.48
C LEU A 14 -16.57 -1.23 -5.73
N LEU A 15 -16.57 -1.66 -7.00
CA LEU A 15 -16.20 -3.02 -7.39
C LEU A 15 -14.70 -3.30 -7.21
N GLU A 16 -13.84 -2.30 -7.36
CA GLU A 16 -12.39 -2.40 -7.10
C GLU A 16 -12.08 -2.54 -5.60
N VAL A 17 -12.83 -1.84 -4.74
CA VAL A 17 -12.64 -1.90 -3.27
C VAL A 17 -13.24 -3.17 -2.66
N ALA A 18 -14.35 -3.68 -3.21
CA ALA A 18 -15.08 -4.81 -2.61
C ALA A 18 -14.21 -6.06 -2.35
N PRO A 19 -13.29 -6.49 -3.25
CA PRO A 19 -12.36 -7.58 -3.01
C PRO A 19 -11.48 -7.42 -1.77
N ALA A 20 -11.13 -6.19 -1.36
CA ALA A 20 -10.34 -5.96 -0.15
C ALA A 20 -11.13 -6.26 1.14
N PHE A 21 -12.46 -6.10 1.11
CA PHE A 21 -13.33 -6.32 2.26
C PHE A 21 -13.86 -7.75 2.36
N LEU A 22 -13.99 -8.46 1.23
CA LEU A 22 -14.49 -9.84 1.21
C LEU A 22 -13.73 -10.78 2.16
N PRO A 23 -12.38 -10.82 2.20
CA PRO A 23 -11.64 -11.67 3.13
C PRO A 23 -11.90 -11.28 4.59
N ILE A 24 -12.00 -9.99 4.88
CA ILE A 24 -12.25 -9.48 6.24
C ILE A 24 -13.61 -9.96 6.73
N ILE A 25 -14.64 -9.82 5.90
CA ILE A 25 -16.00 -10.27 6.20
C ILE A 25 -16.05 -11.79 6.33
N ALA A 26 -15.42 -12.53 5.42
CA ALA A 26 -15.40 -13.99 5.44
C ALA A 26 -14.75 -14.53 6.72
N VAL A 27 -13.58 -14.00 7.09
CA VAL A 27 -12.87 -14.35 8.31
C VAL A 27 -13.70 -13.98 9.53
N PHE A 28 -14.29 -12.78 9.57
CA PHE A 28 -15.15 -12.36 10.67
C PHE A 28 -16.34 -13.30 10.85
N ILE A 29 -17.06 -13.63 9.79
CA ILE A 29 -18.20 -14.57 9.83
C ILE A 29 -17.74 -15.94 10.33
N PHE A 30 -16.65 -16.47 9.80
CA PHE A 30 -16.10 -17.75 10.23
C PHE A 30 -15.80 -17.77 11.74
N PHE A 31 -15.05 -16.79 12.24
CA PHE A 31 -14.71 -16.71 13.66
C PHE A 31 -15.91 -16.36 14.53
N GLN A 32 -16.87 -15.58 14.04
CA GLN A 32 -18.09 -15.25 14.76
C GLN A 32 -18.91 -16.51 15.09
N PHE A 33 -19.04 -17.43 14.13
CA PHE A 33 -19.74 -18.71 14.33
C PHE A 33 -18.89 -19.75 15.08
N ALA A 34 -17.58 -19.81 14.81
CA ALA A 34 -16.71 -20.84 15.38
C ALA A 34 -16.28 -20.54 16.84
N TYR A 35 -15.86 -19.31 17.15
CA TYR A 35 -15.17 -19.00 18.41
C TYR A 35 -15.71 -17.77 19.16
N LEU A 36 -15.96 -16.65 18.47
CA LEU A 36 -16.21 -15.35 19.13
C LEU A 36 -17.58 -15.25 19.81
N LYS A 37 -18.65 -15.73 19.16
CA LYS A 37 -20.03 -15.72 19.68
C LYS A 37 -20.45 -14.37 20.28
N LEU A 38 -20.09 -13.26 19.63
CA LEU A 38 -20.36 -11.92 20.13
C LEU A 38 -21.87 -11.63 20.24
N PRO A 39 -22.31 -10.83 21.22
CA PRO A 39 -23.69 -10.36 21.31
C PRO A 39 -24.06 -9.50 20.09
N GLN A 40 -25.36 -9.50 19.74
CA GLN A 40 -25.86 -8.84 18.53
C GLN A 40 -25.46 -7.37 18.42
N GLU A 41 -25.42 -6.64 19.55
CA GLU A 41 -24.99 -5.24 19.59
C GLU A 41 -23.59 -5.04 19.01
N LYS A 42 -22.63 -5.90 19.39
CA LYS A 42 -21.25 -5.83 18.90
C LYS A 42 -21.13 -6.21 17.43
N ILE A 43 -21.91 -7.20 16.98
CA ILE A 43 -21.95 -7.58 15.56
C ILE A 43 -22.42 -6.41 14.71
N THR A 44 -23.51 -5.76 15.12
CA THR A 44 -24.07 -4.60 14.41
C THR A 44 -23.08 -3.44 14.34
N GLN A 45 -22.35 -3.16 15.44
CA GLN A 45 -21.31 -2.14 15.45
C GLN A 45 -20.19 -2.44 14.46
N ILE A 46 -19.71 -3.70 14.41
CA ILE A 46 -18.66 -4.13 13.47
C ILE A 46 -19.14 -4.02 12.03
N LEU A 47 -20.35 -4.52 11.72
CA LEU A 47 -20.90 -4.47 10.37
C LEU A 47 -21.10 -3.03 9.89
N LEU A 48 -21.59 -2.15 10.77
CA LEU A 48 -21.76 -0.74 10.45
C LEU A 48 -20.41 -0.05 10.23
N GLY A 49 -19.41 -0.35 11.06
CA GLY A 49 -18.03 0.13 10.89
C GLY A 49 -17.41 -0.34 9.57
N LEU A 50 -17.65 -1.59 9.17
CA LEU A 50 -17.20 -2.14 7.89
C LEU A 50 -17.86 -1.42 6.70
N ILE A 51 -19.17 -1.19 6.75
CA ILE A 51 -19.90 -0.47 5.69
C ILE A 51 -19.40 0.98 5.59
N LEU A 52 -19.26 1.68 6.71
CA LEU A 52 -18.74 3.05 6.73
C LEU A 52 -17.30 3.12 6.21
N SER A 53 -16.44 2.18 6.59
CA SER A 53 -15.05 2.11 6.11
C SER A 53 -14.99 1.80 4.62
N PHE A 54 -15.85 0.91 4.12
CA PHE A 54 -15.95 0.59 2.70
C PHE A 54 -16.35 1.82 1.88
N LEU A 55 -17.41 2.51 2.27
CA LEU A 55 -17.85 3.73 1.60
C LEU A 55 -16.82 4.85 1.72
N GLY A 56 -16.23 5.04 2.90
CA GLY A 56 -15.20 6.04 3.14
C GLY A 56 -13.96 5.82 2.25
N LEU A 57 -13.49 4.57 2.15
CA LEU A 57 -12.37 4.24 1.27
C LEU A 57 -12.73 4.43 -0.21
N ALA A 58 -13.93 4.03 -0.64
CA ALA A 58 -14.35 4.21 -2.03
C ALA A 58 -14.44 5.70 -2.41
N PHE A 59 -15.03 6.55 -1.56
CA PHE A 59 -15.07 7.99 -1.80
C PHE A 59 -13.69 8.64 -1.74
N PHE A 60 -12.82 8.19 -0.84
CA PHE A 60 -11.43 8.66 -0.79
C PHE A 60 -10.70 8.32 -2.09
N LEU A 61 -10.82 7.08 -2.58
CA LEU A 61 -10.21 6.65 -3.84
C LEU A 61 -10.79 7.37 -5.05
N GLN A 62 -12.10 7.64 -5.09
CA GLN A 62 -12.72 8.49 -6.12
C GLN A 62 -12.07 9.88 -6.14
N GLY A 63 -11.88 10.49 -4.97
CA GLY A 63 -11.20 11.79 -4.86
C GLY A 63 -9.75 11.73 -5.35
N VAL A 64 -9.03 10.66 -5.00
CA VAL A 64 -7.64 10.42 -5.44
C VAL A 64 -7.56 10.22 -6.96
N GLN A 65 -8.43 9.41 -7.55
CA GLN A 65 -8.42 9.12 -8.99
C GLN A 65 -8.74 10.36 -9.84
N ILE A 66 -9.64 11.23 -9.39
CA ILE A 66 -9.98 12.46 -10.13
C ILE A 66 -8.93 13.55 -9.91
N SER A 67 -8.37 13.67 -8.70
CA SER A 67 -7.58 14.85 -8.32
C SER A 67 -6.07 14.61 -8.36
N PHE A 68 -5.60 13.57 -7.68
CA PHE A 68 -4.16 13.38 -7.42
C PHE A 68 -3.51 12.47 -8.46
N TYR A 69 -4.20 11.41 -8.89
CA TYR A 69 -3.67 10.45 -9.86
C TYR A 69 -3.27 11.10 -11.20
N PRO A 70 -4.10 11.96 -11.83
CA PRO A 70 -3.75 12.57 -13.11
C PRO A 70 -2.55 13.52 -12.98
N VAL A 71 -2.45 14.22 -11.86
CA VAL A 71 -1.32 15.11 -11.56
C VAL A 71 -0.03 14.28 -11.41
N GLY A 72 -0.09 13.17 -10.68
CA GLY A 72 1.04 12.24 -10.54
C GLY A 72 1.49 11.67 -11.89
N GLU A 73 0.54 11.28 -12.74
CA GLU A 73 0.82 10.76 -14.08
C GLU A 73 1.48 11.83 -14.97
N MET A 74 0.98 13.07 -14.95
CA MET A 74 1.57 14.19 -15.69
C MET A 74 3.01 14.48 -15.24
N ILE A 75 3.27 14.51 -13.94
CA ILE A 75 4.61 14.69 -13.38
C ILE A 75 5.52 13.54 -13.81
N GLY A 76 5.05 12.29 -13.70
CA GLY A 76 5.79 11.11 -14.11
C GLY A 76 6.15 11.10 -15.60
N LYS A 77 5.19 11.41 -16.48
CA LYS A 77 5.41 11.56 -17.93
C LYS A 77 6.44 12.64 -18.24
N LYS A 78 6.36 13.79 -17.57
CA LYS A 78 7.31 14.89 -17.78
C LYS A 78 8.71 14.50 -17.31
N LEU A 79 8.85 13.88 -16.14
CA LEU A 79 10.14 13.38 -15.63
C LEU A 79 10.75 12.29 -16.54
N GLY A 80 9.93 11.38 -17.06
CA GLY A 80 10.38 10.30 -17.94
C GLY A 80 10.88 10.77 -19.31
N ASN A 81 10.33 11.88 -19.82
CA ASN A 81 10.68 12.45 -21.13
C ASN A 81 11.80 13.51 -21.07
N MET A 82 12.29 13.85 -19.87
CA MET A 82 13.41 14.79 -19.72
C MET A 82 14.73 14.17 -20.21
N GLN A 83 15.66 15.02 -20.68
CA GLN A 83 17.02 14.60 -21.00
C GLN A 83 17.71 13.96 -19.77
N TYR A 84 17.45 14.48 -18.57
CA TYR A 84 17.96 13.96 -17.30
C TYR A 84 16.93 13.06 -16.59
N ARG A 85 16.35 12.08 -17.29
CA ARG A 85 15.34 11.15 -16.75
C ARG A 85 15.78 10.35 -15.51
N TRP A 86 17.09 10.23 -15.25
CA TRP A 86 17.62 9.60 -14.04
C TRP A 86 17.19 10.31 -12.75
N VAL A 87 16.84 11.60 -12.82
CA VAL A 87 16.33 12.39 -11.68
C VAL A 87 15.03 11.81 -11.11
N ALA A 88 14.28 11.04 -11.91
CA ALA A 88 13.10 10.31 -11.41
C ALA A 88 13.45 9.29 -10.31
N ILE A 89 14.68 8.75 -10.30
CA ILE A 89 15.13 7.74 -9.34
C ILE A 89 15.15 8.30 -7.90
N PRO A 90 15.92 9.37 -7.58
CA PRO A 90 15.93 9.92 -6.22
C PRO A 90 14.57 10.50 -5.80
N ILE A 91 13.79 11.07 -6.75
CA ILE A 91 12.44 11.57 -6.45
C ILE A 91 11.52 10.42 -6.05
N GLY A 92 11.48 9.34 -6.84
CA GLY A 92 10.65 8.19 -6.54
C GLY A 92 11.08 7.47 -5.27
N ALA A 93 12.39 7.35 -5.01
CA ALA A 93 12.90 6.81 -3.76
C ALA A 93 12.40 7.62 -2.55
N LEU A 94 12.45 8.95 -2.63
CA LEU A 94 11.94 9.84 -1.59
C LEU A 94 10.43 9.68 -1.40
N LEU A 95 9.66 9.63 -2.50
CA LEU A 95 8.21 9.41 -2.42
C LEU A 95 7.86 8.04 -1.80
N GLY A 96 8.59 6.98 -2.16
CA GLY A 96 8.43 5.65 -1.57
C GLY A 96 8.77 5.62 -0.08
N PHE A 97 9.85 6.30 0.32
CA PHE A 97 10.22 6.47 1.74
C PHE A 97 9.11 7.17 2.53
N VAL A 98 8.65 8.32 2.04
CA VAL A 98 7.62 9.13 2.70
C VAL A 98 6.29 8.40 2.76
N ALA A 99 5.91 7.68 1.69
CA ALA A 99 4.68 6.89 1.67
C ALA A 99 4.64 5.87 2.82
N ILE A 100 5.72 5.10 2.99
CA ILE A 100 5.79 4.08 4.05
C ILE A 100 5.87 4.70 5.44
N ILE A 101 6.58 5.82 5.63
CA ILE A 101 6.59 6.53 6.93
C ILE A 101 5.22 7.11 7.28
N ALA A 102 4.47 7.57 6.27
CA ALA A 102 3.14 8.13 6.46
C ALA A 102 2.10 7.06 6.83
N GLU A 103 2.37 5.78 6.56
CA GLU A 103 1.47 4.69 6.92
C GLU A 103 1.45 4.48 8.45
N PRO A 104 0.30 4.70 9.13
CA PRO A 104 0.20 4.49 10.57
C PRO A 104 0.30 3.00 10.94
N SER A 105 -0.11 2.11 10.04
CA SER A 105 0.01 0.65 10.16
C SER A 105 1.45 0.19 10.36
N LEU A 106 2.43 0.86 9.74
CA LEU A 106 3.85 0.58 9.94
C LEU A 106 4.22 0.75 11.42
N ARG A 107 3.80 1.86 12.03
CA ARG A 107 4.13 2.15 13.43
C ARG A 107 3.53 1.10 14.37
N ILE A 108 2.32 0.64 14.10
CA ILE A 108 1.67 -0.45 14.85
C ILE A 108 2.47 -1.74 14.67
N LEU A 109 2.80 -2.12 13.44
CA LEU A 109 3.60 -3.32 13.15
C LEU A 109 4.95 -3.30 13.89
N THR A 110 5.66 -2.17 13.87
CA THR A 110 6.96 -2.08 14.56
C THR A 110 6.85 -2.21 16.08
N TYR A 111 5.75 -1.75 16.67
CA TYR A 111 5.46 -1.94 18.09
C TYR A 111 5.17 -3.41 18.40
N GLU A 112 4.30 -4.05 17.61
CA GLU A 112 3.98 -5.47 17.75
C GLU A 112 5.22 -6.36 17.62
N VAL A 113 6.11 -6.07 16.66
CA VAL A 113 7.35 -6.82 16.49
C VAL A 113 8.29 -6.66 17.69
N GLU A 114 8.38 -5.46 18.26
CA GLU A 114 9.19 -5.23 19.47
C GLU A 114 8.61 -6.00 20.67
N GLU A 115 7.29 -5.98 20.84
CA GLU A 115 6.58 -6.69 21.90
C GLU A 115 6.76 -8.21 21.81
N VAL A 116 6.53 -8.82 20.64
CA VAL A 116 6.67 -10.27 20.47
C VAL A 116 8.12 -10.73 20.47
N SER A 117 9.08 -9.84 20.18
CA SER A 117 10.52 -10.14 20.23
C SER A 117 11.14 -9.90 21.61
N SER A 118 10.34 -9.52 22.61
CA SER A 118 10.82 -9.15 23.95
C SER A 118 11.90 -8.06 23.91
N GLY A 119 11.78 -7.10 22.99
CA GLY A 119 12.73 -6.00 22.80
C GLY A 119 14.00 -6.35 22.02
N TYR A 120 14.14 -7.58 21.51
CA TYR A 120 15.31 -7.97 20.71
C TYR A 120 15.40 -7.20 19.38
N ILE A 121 14.25 -6.88 18.78
CA ILE A 121 14.15 -6.05 17.58
C ILE A 121 13.53 -4.70 17.97
N PRO A 122 14.33 -3.63 18.17
CA PRO A 122 13.80 -2.35 18.59
C PRO A 122 12.99 -1.69 17.48
N GLN A 123 11.88 -1.03 17.84
CA GLN A 123 10.99 -0.33 16.91
C GLN A 123 11.75 0.65 16.00
N GLN A 124 12.73 1.38 16.54
CA GLN A 124 13.50 2.36 15.77
C GLN A 124 14.23 1.75 14.59
N VAL A 125 14.78 0.54 14.74
CA VAL A 125 15.48 -0.14 13.64
C VAL A 125 14.50 -0.38 12.49
N LEU A 126 13.32 -0.93 12.78
CA LEU A 126 12.30 -1.22 11.77
C LEU A 126 11.73 0.05 11.12
N LEU A 127 11.53 1.11 11.91
CA LEU A 127 11.07 2.41 11.42
C LEU A 127 12.03 3.08 10.43
N TYR A 128 13.32 2.71 10.42
CA TYR A 128 14.27 3.16 9.41
C TYR A 128 14.45 2.13 8.30
N THR A 129 14.63 0.86 8.63
CA THR A 129 14.96 -0.17 7.63
C THR A 129 13.82 -0.42 6.65
N LEU A 130 12.56 -0.40 7.11
CA LEU A 130 11.41 -0.67 6.24
C LEU A 130 11.17 0.45 5.21
N PRO A 131 11.11 1.74 5.58
CA PRO A 131 11.03 2.82 4.58
C PRO A 131 12.24 2.89 3.64
N ILE A 132 13.46 2.62 4.14
CA ILE A 132 14.66 2.58 3.29
C ILE A 132 14.54 1.44 2.27
N GLY A 133 14.11 0.26 2.70
CA GLY A 133 13.87 -0.88 1.81
C GLY A 133 12.86 -0.55 0.71
N ALA A 134 11.75 0.11 1.07
CA ALA A 134 10.75 0.56 0.10
C ALA A 134 11.29 1.64 -0.85
N ALA A 135 12.05 2.61 -0.36
CA ALA A 135 12.71 3.63 -1.16
C ALA A 135 13.64 3.00 -2.22
N LEU A 136 14.44 2.02 -1.82
CA LEU A 136 15.31 1.26 -2.72
C LEU A 136 14.51 0.43 -3.71
N ALA A 137 13.44 -0.22 -3.30
CA ALA A 137 12.56 -0.98 -4.18
C ALA A 137 11.90 -0.09 -5.25
N VAL A 138 11.42 1.10 -4.87
CA VAL A 138 10.86 2.07 -5.82
C VAL A 138 11.94 2.62 -6.75
N ALA A 139 13.15 2.92 -6.25
CA ALA A 139 14.27 3.33 -7.07
C ALA A 139 14.62 2.27 -8.14
N LEU A 140 14.69 1.00 -7.74
CA LEU A 140 14.91 -0.13 -8.65
C LEU A 140 13.76 -0.30 -9.64
N ALA A 141 12.51 -0.10 -9.22
CA ALA A 141 11.35 -0.14 -10.11
C ALA A 141 11.42 0.96 -11.18
N ILE A 142 11.87 2.16 -10.83
CA ILE A 142 12.06 3.25 -11.79
C ILE A 142 13.23 2.95 -12.74
N ILE A 143 14.36 2.46 -12.23
CA ILE A 143 15.48 1.99 -13.07
C ILE A 143 14.99 0.95 -14.08
N LYS A 144 14.20 -0.04 -13.61
CA LYS A 144 13.59 -1.05 -14.47
C LYS A 144 12.77 -0.45 -15.60
N VAL A 145 11.92 0.54 -15.30
CA VAL A 145 11.08 1.21 -16.30
C VAL A 145 11.92 2.05 -17.27
N LEU A 146 12.90 2.82 -16.77
CA LEU A 146 13.71 3.73 -17.61
C LEU A 146 14.65 3.00 -18.57
N TYR A 147 15.24 1.89 -18.12
CA TYR A 147 16.20 1.09 -18.89
C TYR A 147 15.57 -0.16 -19.52
N GLN A 148 14.25 -0.36 -19.38
CA GLN A 148 13.51 -1.51 -19.89
C GLN A 148 14.12 -2.86 -19.48
N ILE A 149 14.61 -2.94 -18.24
CA ILE A 149 15.24 -4.16 -17.71
C ILE A 149 14.15 -5.22 -17.49
N PRO A 150 14.32 -6.47 -17.98
CA PRO A 150 13.34 -7.52 -17.70
C PRO A 150 13.28 -7.80 -16.20
N LEU A 151 12.06 -7.95 -15.65
CA LEU A 151 11.82 -8.10 -14.22
C LEU A 151 12.65 -9.23 -13.58
N LEU A 152 12.88 -10.31 -14.34
CA LEU A 152 13.66 -11.47 -13.89
C LEU A 152 15.09 -11.11 -13.47
N TYR A 153 15.75 -10.15 -14.13
CA TYR A 153 17.11 -9.74 -13.77
C TYR A 153 17.20 -9.07 -12.40
N ILE A 154 16.09 -8.48 -11.93
CA ILE A 154 16.00 -7.88 -10.59
C ILE A 154 15.59 -8.94 -9.56
N LEU A 155 14.67 -9.83 -9.92
CA LEU A 155 14.16 -10.85 -9.00
C LEU A 155 15.17 -11.96 -8.72
N ILE A 156 15.86 -12.51 -9.73
CA ILE A 156 16.74 -13.68 -9.58
C ILE A 156 17.83 -13.43 -8.52
N PRO A 157 18.61 -12.33 -8.55
CA PRO A 157 19.60 -12.05 -7.51
C PRO A 157 18.96 -11.92 -6.11
N GLY A 158 17.79 -11.29 -6.02
CA GLY A 158 17.05 -11.16 -4.75
C GLY A 158 16.63 -12.51 -4.17
N TYR A 159 16.09 -13.41 -4.99
CA TYR A 159 15.75 -14.76 -4.56
C TYR A 159 16.97 -15.58 -4.16
N ILE A 160 18.08 -15.47 -4.88
CA ILE A 160 19.33 -16.15 -4.52
C ILE A 160 19.83 -15.66 -3.15
N LEU A 161 19.83 -14.35 -2.91
CA LEU A 161 20.20 -13.78 -1.61
C LEU A 161 19.32 -14.32 -0.48
N ILE A 162 18.01 -14.35 -0.69
CA ILE A 162 17.06 -14.90 0.29
C ILE A 162 17.38 -16.38 0.57
N LEU A 163 17.57 -17.20 -0.46
CA LEU A 163 17.90 -18.62 -0.29
C LEU A 163 19.22 -18.85 0.45
N LEU A 164 20.22 -17.99 0.24
CA LEU A 164 21.48 -18.04 0.97
C LEU A 164 21.31 -17.64 2.44
N MET A 165 20.40 -16.72 2.76
CA MET A 165 20.08 -16.32 4.14
C MET A 165 19.23 -17.35 4.90
N PHE A 166 18.45 -18.17 4.20
CA PHE A 166 17.63 -19.24 4.80
C PHE A 166 18.44 -20.47 5.23
N LYS A 167 19.76 -20.46 5.02
CA LYS A 167 20.70 -21.52 5.42
C LYS A 167 21.45 -21.12 6.69
#